data_AF-A0A960CZY3-F1
#
_entry.id   AF-A0A960CZY3-F1
#
_cell.length_a   1.000
_cell.length_b   1.000
_cell.length_c   1.000
_cell.angle_alpha   90.00
_cell.angle_beta   90.00
_cell.angle_gamma   90.00
#
_symmetry.space_group_name_H-M   'P 1'
#
loop_
_entity.id
_entity.type
_entity.pdbx_description
1 polymer ?
#
loop_
_entity_poly.entity_id
_entity_poly.type
_entity_poly.pdbx_seq_one_letter_code
_entity_poly.pdbx_strand_id
1 'polypeptide(L)'
;PTVEGDASYEKIGRLFESVDRQFPGAVWSLSIGWGCDRLLTTADLIPVRTALVAALRHGTSAFDATGDLAGLECRGGKTWADPPSPDDVGVDAVASIPEMTGVGGTTLSTDAEGNWLAEQGWYDVPLTQGSGGGVSTLYRRPSWQVGHEKAGPRDRRLSPDVAAVADPFTGVKFVFRQQVLVGGGTSQAAPLWAGFAAVINQYLASRNLGPLGDLNPQLYEIAEGAVAPAFRDIYLGANAVTPVHPGYDMITGLGSPNIANLVKDLLVARSVGR
;
A
#
# COMPACT_ATOMS: atom_id res chain seq x y z
N PRO A 1 10.96 -15.74 -1.69
CA PRO A 1 11.97 -15.83 -0.61
C PRO A 1 11.32 -15.42 0.71
N THR A 2 10.74 -16.39 1.41
CA THR A 2 10.28 -16.20 2.78
C THR A 2 11.50 -15.95 3.66
N VAL A 3 11.42 -14.89 4.44
CA VAL A 3 12.52 -14.34 5.20
C VAL A 3 12.65 -15.16 6.50
N GLU A 4 13.57 -16.14 6.54
CA GLU A 4 13.85 -16.96 7.73
C GLU A 4 15.22 -16.62 8.34
N GLY A 5 15.24 -16.23 9.61
CA GLY A 5 16.44 -16.09 10.45
C GLY A 5 16.40 -14.93 11.44
N ASP A 6 17.02 -15.11 12.61
CA ASP A 6 17.01 -14.20 13.79
C ASP A 6 17.54 -12.77 13.56
N ALA A 7 18.10 -12.47 12.37
CA ALA A 7 18.62 -11.15 12.01
C ALA A 7 18.04 -10.61 10.69
N SER A 8 16.89 -11.13 10.28
CA SER A 8 16.34 -10.83 8.96
C SER A 8 15.94 -9.36 8.77
N TYR A 9 15.19 -8.79 9.71
CA TYR A 9 14.77 -7.39 9.64
C TYR A 9 15.93 -6.42 9.89
N GLU A 10 16.99 -6.84 10.59
CA GLU A 10 18.23 -6.06 10.65
C GLU A 10 18.88 -5.94 9.27
N LYS A 11 18.92 -7.02 8.48
CA LYS A 11 19.46 -6.99 7.12
C LYS A 11 18.62 -6.10 6.21
N ILE A 12 17.29 -6.14 6.35
CA ILE A 12 16.37 -5.26 5.61
C ILE A 12 16.60 -3.80 6.01
N GLY A 13 16.73 -3.49 7.30
CA GLY A 13 17.07 -2.14 7.77
C GLY A 13 18.38 -1.64 7.17
N ARG A 14 19.44 -2.45 7.19
CA ARG A 14 20.73 -2.11 6.54
C ARG A 14 20.61 -1.92 5.04
N LEU A 15 19.76 -2.69 4.36
CA LEU A 15 19.47 -2.50 2.94
C LEU A 15 18.83 -1.12 2.72
N PHE A 16 17.82 -0.74 3.50
CA PHE A 16 17.17 0.57 3.39
C PHE A 16 18.17 1.70 3.65
N GLU A 17 18.99 1.60 4.71
CA GLU A 17 20.05 2.59 4.99
C GLU A 17 21.05 2.71 3.84
N SER A 18 21.45 1.58 3.25
CA SER A 18 22.38 1.56 2.13
C SER A 18 21.78 2.20 0.88
N VAL A 19 20.52 1.91 0.58
CA VAL A 19 19.81 2.48 -0.58
C VAL A 19 19.60 3.97 -0.39
N ASP A 20 19.16 4.41 0.80
CA ASP A 20 18.97 5.83 1.11
C ASP A 20 20.27 6.62 1.00
N ARG A 21 21.39 6.05 1.47
CA ARG A 21 22.72 6.69 1.35
C ARG A 21 23.17 6.84 -0.10
N GLN A 22 22.86 5.87 -0.95
CA GLN A 22 23.25 5.90 -2.36
C GLN A 22 22.30 6.76 -3.20
N PHE A 23 21.01 6.78 -2.85
CA PHE A 23 19.94 7.41 -3.61
C PHE A 23 18.98 8.17 -2.70
N PRO A 24 19.43 9.27 -2.04
CA PRO A 24 18.57 10.05 -1.15
C PRO A 24 17.43 10.70 -1.94
N GLY A 25 16.21 10.65 -1.42
CA GLY A 25 15.04 11.20 -2.09
C GLY A 25 14.46 10.31 -3.21
N ALA A 26 14.89 9.06 -3.29
CA ALA A 26 14.40 8.11 -4.28
C ALA A 26 12.93 7.70 -4.04
N VAL A 27 12.33 7.03 -5.02
CA VAL A 27 11.04 6.37 -4.85
C VAL A 27 11.28 4.87 -4.69
N TRP A 28 10.82 4.29 -3.60
CA TRP A 28 10.98 2.88 -3.29
C TRP A 28 9.67 2.13 -3.54
N SER A 29 9.79 0.98 -4.22
CA SER A 29 8.68 0.04 -4.44
C SER A 29 9.09 -1.31 -3.89
N LEU A 30 8.26 -1.85 -3.00
CA LEU A 30 8.42 -3.17 -2.42
C LEU A 30 7.24 -4.02 -2.89
N SER A 31 7.55 -5.03 -3.72
CA SER A 31 6.57 -5.95 -4.30
C SER A 31 6.78 -7.34 -3.72
N ILE A 32 6.74 -7.44 -2.39
CA ILE A 32 7.02 -8.67 -1.67
C ILE A 32 6.33 -8.63 -0.30
N GLY A 33 5.77 -9.77 0.12
CA GLY A 33 5.30 -9.93 1.50
C GLY A 33 6.48 -10.17 2.45
N TRP A 34 6.53 -9.39 3.52
CA TRP A 34 7.51 -9.42 4.60
C TRP A 34 7.03 -10.21 5.81
N GLY A 35 6.06 -11.11 5.62
CA GLY A 35 5.54 -11.98 6.67
C GLY A 35 4.39 -11.34 7.46
N CYS A 36 3.78 -12.16 8.31
CA CYS A 36 2.61 -11.77 9.06
C CYS A 36 2.98 -11.00 10.34
N ASP A 37 2.26 -9.92 10.57
CA ASP A 37 2.43 -9.04 11.72
C ASP A 37 2.22 -9.75 13.08
N ARG A 38 1.33 -10.76 13.15
CA ARG A 38 1.09 -11.56 14.37
C ARG A 38 2.24 -12.48 14.77
N LEU A 39 3.13 -12.79 13.83
CA LEU A 39 4.30 -13.65 14.08
C LEU A 39 5.52 -12.84 14.55
N LEU A 40 5.37 -11.53 14.69
CA LEU A 40 6.45 -10.60 14.98
C LEU A 40 6.11 -9.72 16.18
N THR A 41 7.10 -8.99 16.64
CA THR A 41 6.94 -7.91 17.60
C THR A 41 7.35 -6.58 16.97
N THR A 42 6.93 -5.48 17.58
CA THR A 42 7.39 -4.15 17.16
C THR A 42 8.91 -3.99 17.29
N ALA A 43 9.55 -4.73 18.20
CA ALA A 43 11.00 -4.73 18.38
C ALA A 43 11.73 -5.31 17.17
N ASP A 44 11.19 -6.35 16.56
CA ASP A 44 11.78 -7.00 15.38
C ASP A 44 11.84 -6.05 14.17
N LEU A 45 10.86 -5.14 14.06
CA LEU A 45 10.76 -4.18 12.95
C LEU A 45 11.44 -2.83 13.21
N ILE A 46 12.03 -2.60 14.40
CA ILE A 46 12.74 -1.35 14.72
C ILE A 46 13.80 -0.98 13.67
N PRO A 47 14.69 -1.90 13.22
CA PRO A 47 15.71 -1.56 12.23
C PRO A 47 15.11 -1.07 10.91
N VAL A 48 14.06 -1.73 10.42
CA VAL A 48 13.37 -1.38 9.17
C VAL A 48 12.70 -0.02 9.30
N ARG A 49 11.91 0.16 10.37
CA ARG A 49 11.18 1.42 10.60
C ARG A 49 12.11 2.60 10.79
N THR A 50 13.22 2.42 11.51
CA THR A 50 14.22 3.48 11.73
C THR A 50 14.86 3.92 10.41
N ALA A 51 15.28 2.96 9.57
CA ALA A 51 15.84 3.23 8.27
C ALA A 51 14.83 3.91 7.32
N LEU A 52 13.58 3.45 7.34
CA LEU A 52 12.48 4.05 6.57
C LEU A 52 12.26 5.52 6.98
N VAL A 53 12.09 5.80 8.28
CA VAL A 53 11.89 7.17 8.79
C VAL A 53 13.06 8.09 8.40
N ALA A 54 14.29 7.59 8.45
CA ALA A 54 15.46 8.36 8.02
C ALA A 54 15.38 8.70 6.51
N ALA A 55 15.03 7.73 5.67
CA ALA A 55 14.89 7.94 4.24
C ALA A 55 13.77 8.93 3.89
N LEU A 56 12.61 8.82 4.55
CA LEU A 56 11.50 9.76 4.34
C LEU A 56 11.90 11.22 4.65
N ARG A 57 12.76 11.44 5.66
CA ARG A 57 13.31 12.78 5.97
C ARG A 57 14.25 13.31 4.89
N HIS A 58 14.90 12.43 4.12
CA HIS A 58 15.67 12.80 2.94
C HIS A 58 14.81 12.97 1.68
N GLY A 59 13.48 12.85 1.81
CA GLY A 59 12.53 13.05 0.72
C GLY A 59 12.15 11.77 -0.03
N THR A 60 12.61 10.60 0.45
CA THR A 60 12.24 9.31 -0.13
C THR A 60 10.74 9.06 0.07
N SER A 61 10.07 8.47 -0.90
CA SER A 61 8.70 7.95 -0.74
C SER A 61 8.72 6.44 -0.93
N ALA A 62 8.09 5.69 -0.04
CA ALA A 62 8.13 4.23 -0.03
C ALA A 62 6.74 3.62 -0.09
N PHE A 63 6.59 2.65 -1.00
CA PHE A 63 5.34 1.94 -1.26
C PHE A 63 5.56 0.44 -1.10
N ASP A 64 4.68 -0.23 -0.38
CA ASP A 64 4.75 -1.67 -0.16
C ASP A 64 3.43 -2.35 -0.50
N ALA A 65 3.53 -3.51 -1.15
CA ALA A 65 2.41 -4.36 -1.47
C ALA A 65 1.80 -4.93 -0.18
N THR A 66 0.50 -4.78 0.02
CA THR A 66 -0.14 -5.21 1.28
C THR A 66 -0.37 -6.71 1.41
N GLY A 67 -0.14 -7.46 0.33
CA GLY A 67 -0.30 -8.91 0.30
C GLY A 67 -1.38 -9.36 -0.69
N ASP A 68 -1.32 -10.63 -1.03
CA ASP A 68 -2.14 -11.25 -2.08
C ASP A 68 -3.02 -12.37 -1.53
N LEU A 69 -3.11 -12.51 -0.19
CA LEU A 69 -3.85 -13.56 0.51
C LEU A 69 -5.19 -13.07 1.07
N ALA A 70 -5.78 -12.02 0.50
CA ALA A 70 -7.11 -11.53 0.83
C ALA A 70 -7.32 -11.21 2.33
N GLY A 71 -6.30 -10.70 3.01
CA GLY A 71 -6.31 -10.40 4.46
C GLY A 71 -5.92 -11.59 5.35
N LEU A 72 -5.46 -12.69 4.74
CA LEU A 72 -5.01 -13.90 5.43
C LEU A 72 -3.49 -14.04 5.39
N GLU A 73 -2.76 -12.94 5.63
CA GLU A 73 -1.30 -12.92 5.49
C GLU A 73 -0.57 -13.82 6.53
N CYS A 74 -1.28 -14.28 7.57
CA CYS A 74 -0.75 -15.24 8.55
C CYS A 74 -0.94 -16.70 8.14
N ARG A 75 -1.55 -16.95 6.97
CA ARG A 75 -1.74 -18.31 6.45
C ARG A 75 -0.39 -18.98 6.16
N GLY A 76 -0.06 -19.98 6.96
CA GLY A 76 1.17 -20.75 6.83
C GLY A 76 1.16 -21.70 5.63
N GLY A 77 2.27 -21.82 4.92
CA GLY A 77 2.41 -22.62 3.69
C GLY A 77 2.40 -24.15 3.84
N LYS A 78 1.83 -24.71 4.92
CA LYS A 78 1.85 -26.16 5.18
C LYS A 78 0.71 -26.91 4.49
N THR A 79 -0.39 -26.25 4.15
CA THR A 79 -1.56 -26.86 3.46
C THR A 79 -2.47 -25.77 2.85
N TRP A 80 -2.16 -25.32 1.62
CA TRP A 80 -2.98 -24.33 0.89
C TRP A 80 -4.43 -24.79 0.58
N ALA A 81 -4.73 -26.07 0.82
CA ALA A 81 -6.06 -26.65 0.67
C ALA A 81 -6.93 -26.55 1.94
N ASP A 82 -6.35 -26.23 3.10
CA ASP A 82 -7.12 -26.13 4.34
C ASP A 82 -8.02 -24.90 4.32
N PRO A 83 -9.27 -24.97 4.82
CA PRO A 83 -10.12 -23.79 4.92
C PRO A 83 -9.46 -22.73 5.80
N PRO A 84 -9.62 -21.43 5.47
CA PRO A 84 -9.07 -20.36 6.29
C PRO A 84 -9.65 -20.39 7.71
N SER A 85 -8.81 -20.06 8.67
CA SER A 85 -9.11 -19.98 10.10
C SER A 85 -8.88 -18.56 10.62
N PRO A 86 -9.44 -18.19 11.79
CA PRO A 86 -9.16 -16.89 12.41
C PRO A 86 -7.68 -16.62 12.70
N ASP A 87 -6.86 -17.68 12.84
CA ASP A 87 -5.42 -17.55 13.08
C ASP A 87 -4.64 -17.16 11.81
N ASP A 88 -5.25 -17.34 10.64
CA ASP A 88 -4.67 -16.95 9.35
C ASP A 88 -4.86 -15.44 9.08
N VAL A 89 -5.77 -14.77 9.80
CA VAL A 89 -6.05 -13.34 9.63
C VAL A 89 -4.86 -12.51 10.12
N GLY A 90 -4.35 -11.65 9.25
CA GLY A 90 -3.36 -10.65 9.60
C GLY A 90 -2.93 -9.83 8.39
N VAL A 91 -1.99 -8.93 8.62
CA VAL A 91 -1.50 -8.01 7.59
C VAL A 91 0.00 -8.19 7.40
N ASP A 92 0.50 -7.74 6.24
CA ASP A 92 1.92 -7.68 6.00
C ASP A 92 2.65 -6.81 7.02
N ALA A 93 3.73 -7.33 7.59
CA ALA A 93 4.47 -6.72 8.68
C ALA A 93 5.14 -5.38 8.31
N VAL A 94 5.71 -5.27 7.12
CA VAL A 94 6.43 -4.05 6.69
C VAL A 94 5.47 -3.08 6.03
N ALA A 95 4.51 -3.56 5.23
CA ALA A 95 3.47 -2.69 4.68
C ALA A 95 2.60 -2.08 5.79
N SER A 96 2.43 -2.77 6.93
CA SER A 96 1.69 -2.23 8.08
C SER A 96 2.47 -1.23 8.94
N ILE A 97 3.75 -0.99 8.69
CA ILE A 97 4.50 0.11 9.34
C ILE A 97 3.79 1.44 9.04
N PRO A 98 3.50 2.29 10.04
CA PRO A 98 2.76 3.53 9.83
C PRO A 98 3.37 4.47 8.78
N GLU A 99 4.69 4.53 8.70
CA GLU A 99 5.43 5.38 7.77
C GLU A 99 5.55 4.79 6.35
N MET A 100 5.16 3.52 6.16
CA MET A 100 5.10 2.91 4.83
C MET A 100 3.74 3.17 4.20
N THR A 101 3.71 3.57 2.94
CA THR A 101 2.44 3.62 2.19
C THR A 101 2.08 2.21 1.72
N GLY A 102 1.13 1.59 2.42
CA GLY A 102 0.61 0.28 2.05
C GLY A 102 -0.31 0.39 0.84
N VAL A 103 -0.06 -0.40 -0.19
CA VAL A 103 -0.82 -0.41 -1.44
C VAL A 103 -1.65 -1.69 -1.57
N GLY A 104 -2.98 -1.52 -1.54
CA GLY A 104 -3.98 -2.55 -1.79
C GLY A 104 -4.31 -2.72 -3.27
N GLY A 105 -5.30 -3.57 -3.53
CA GLY A 105 -5.60 -4.08 -4.85
C GLY A 105 -7.05 -3.88 -5.28
N THR A 106 -7.23 -3.46 -6.54
CA THR A 106 -8.53 -3.38 -7.22
C THR A 106 -8.59 -4.31 -8.42
N THR A 107 -9.81 -4.69 -8.82
CA THR A 107 -10.13 -5.16 -10.17
C THR A 107 -10.61 -3.97 -10.98
N LEU A 108 -9.92 -3.65 -12.07
CA LEU A 108 -10.14 -2.44 -12.86
C LEU A 108 -10.88 -2.73 -14.17
N SER A 109 -11.95 -1.99 -14.44
CA SER A 109 -12.61 -1.98 -15.74
C SER A 109 -12.31 -0.70 -16.51
N THR A 110 -11.96 -0.84 -17.78
CA THR A 110 -11.75 0.27 -18.72
C THR A 110 -12.64 0.14 -19.95
N ASP A 111 -12.91 1.25 -20.63
CA ASP A 111 -13.52 1.22 -21.95
C ASP A 111 -12.52 0.79 -23.03
N ALA A 112 -12.95 0.80 -24.30
CA ALA A 112 -12.12 0.39 -25.44
C ALA A 112 -10.94 1.34 -25.68
N GLU A 113 -11.05 2.58 -25.24
CA GLU A 113 -10.04 3.63 -25.34
C GLU A 113 -9.08 3.64 -24.14
N GLY A 114 -9.33 2.81 -23.12
CA GLY A 114 -8.52 2.73 -21.91
C GLY A 114 -8.89 3.77 -20.84
N ASN A 115 -10.02 4.44 -20.96
CA ASN A 115 -10.53 5.31 -19.89
C ASN A 115 -11.07 4.45 -18.75
N TRP A 116 -10.91 4.96 -17.53
CA TRP A 116 -11.47 4.35 -16.33
C TRP A 116 -13.00 4.28 -16.41
N LEU A 117 -13.58 3.11 -16.10
CA LEU A 117 -15.03 2.92 -15.99
C LEU A 117 -15.48 2.62 -14.57
N ALA A 118 -14.85 1.64 -13.93
CA ALA A 118 -15.22 1.18 -12.60
C ALA A 118 -14.08 0.40 -11.95
N GLU A 119 -14.07 0.35 -10.63
CA GLU A 119 -13.21 -0.52 -9.84
C GLU A 119 -14.01 -1.22 -8.74
N GLN A 120 -13.56 -2.41 -8.37
CA GLN A 120 -14.03 -3.17 -7.20
C GLN A 120 -12.81 -3.64 -6.39
N GLY A 121 -12.98 -3.93 -5.11
CA GLY A 121 -11.94 -4.56 -4.30
C GLY A 121 -11.54 -5.91 -4.91
N TRP A 122 -10.24 -6.14 -5.07
CA TRP A 122 -9.74 -7.38 -5.68
C TRP A 122 -9.92 -8.56 -4.73
N TYR A 123 -10.75 -9.52 -5.11
CA TYR A 123 -10.88 -10.80 -4.41
C TYR A 123 -11.38 -11.92 -5.33
N ASP A 124 -10.51 -12.91 -5.53
CA ASP A 124 -10.82 -14.20 -6.13
C ASP A 124 -11.13 -15.22 -5.02
N VAL A 125 -12.42 -15.41 -4.76
CA VAL A 125 -12.93 -16.31 -3.72
C VAL A 125 -12.44 -17.76 -3.93
N PRO A 126 -12.59 -18.39 -5.13
CA PRO A 126 -12.08 -19.73 -5.37
C PRO A 126 -10.60 -19.93 -5.03
N LEU A 127 -9.76 -18.93 -5.31
CA LEU A 127 -8.32 -19.01 -5.08
C LEU A 127 -7.89 -18.54 -3.69
N THR A 128 -8.81 -17.96 -2.90
CA THR A 128 -8.47 -17.26 -1.65
C THR A 128 -7.33 -16.25 -1.88
N GLN A 129 -7.37 -15.58 -3.03
CA GLN A 129 -6.40 -14.56 -3.44
C GLN A 129 -7.11 -13.23 -3.57
N GLY A 130 -6.46 -12.16 -3.18
CA GLY A 130 -7.08 -10.84 -3.19
C GLY A 130 -6.24 -9.84 -2.44
N SER A 131 -6.70 -8.60 -2.41
CA SER A 131 -5.99 -7.55 -1.69
C SER A 131 -5.83 -7.92 -0.23
N GLY A 132 -4.58 -7.90 0.22
CA GLY A 132 -4.25 -7.80 1.63
C GLY A 132 -4.86 -6.56 2.26
N GLY A 133 -4.98 -6.59 3.58
CA GLY A 133 -5.58 -5.51 4.34
C GLY A 133 -6.34 -6.01 5.56
N GLY A 134 -6.50 -5.11 6.52
CA GLY A 134 -7.02 -5.45 7.84
C GLY A 134 -6.41 -4.58 8.94
N VAL A 135 -6.41 -5.12 10.15
CA VAL A 135 -5.98 -4.41 11.36
C VAL A 135 -4.59 -4.90 11.77
N SER A 136 -3.63 -3.98 11.88
CA SER A 136 -2.32 -4.31 12.43
C SER A 136 -2.43 -4.63 13.92
N THR A 137 -1.79 -5.72 14.34
CA THR A 137 -1.59 -6.13 15.73
C THR A 137 -0.38 -5.45 16.37
N LEU A 138 0.52 -4.89 15.57
CA LEU A 138 1.77 -4.27 16.00
C LEU A 138 1.64 -2.78 16.29
N TYR A 139 0.91 -2.05 15.44
CA TYR A 139 0.95 -0.59 15.44
C TYR A 139 -0.35 0.03 15.92
N ARG A 140 -0.20 1.03 16.82
CA ARG A 140 -1.31 1.92 17.21
C ARG A 140 -1.77 2.75 16.03
N ARG A 141 -3.02 3.21 16.10
CA ARG A 141 -3.62 4.14 15.15
C ARG A 141 -2.75 5.41 15.02
N PRO A 142 -2.21 5.72 13.82
CA PRO A 142 -1.55 6.99 13.56
C PRO A 142 -2.55 8.15 13.62
N SER A 143 -2.11 9.35 14.02
CA SER A 143 -3.01 10.50 14.21
C SER A 143 -3.72 10.94 12.92
N TRP A 144 -3.05 10.80 11.78
CA TRP A 144 -3.61 11.10 10.46
C TRP A 144 -4.63 10.07 9.98
N GLN A 145 -4.77 8.92 10.66
CA GLN A 145 -5.73 7.88 10.31
C GLN A 145 -6.98 7.88 11.22
N VAL A 146 -7.10 8.88 12.11
CA VAL A 146 -8.31 9.14 12.91
C VAL A 146 -9.42 9.65 11.98
N GLY A 147 -10.70 9.37 12.27
CA GLY A 147 -11.83 9.72 11.39
C GLY A 147 -12.33 8.57 10.50
N HIS A 148 -11.60 7.45 10.46
CA HIS A 148 -11.95 6.24 9.69
C HIS A 148 -12.45 5.09 10.59
N GLU A 149 -13.15 5.39 11.68
CA GLU A 149 -13.57 4.40 12.69
C GLU A 149 -14.66 3.45 12.20
N LYS A 150 -15.32 3.77 11.08
CA LYS A 150 -16.29 2.86 10.46
C LYS A 150 -15.62 1.62 9.86
N ALA A 151 -14.35 1.73 9.47
CA ALA A 151 -13.60 0.65 8.83
C ALA A 151 -13.00 -0.35 9.81
N GLY A 152 -12.79 0.04 11.07
CA GLY A 152 -12.12 -0.83 12.02
C GLY A 152 -11.89 -0.19 13.38
N PRO A 153 -11.16 -0.88 14.27
CA PRO A 153 -10.92 -0.43 15.64
C PRO A 153 -10.17 0.90 15.70
N ARG A 154 -10.56 1.76 16.65
CA ARG A 154 -10.07 3.15 16.76
C ARG A 154 -8.61 3.28 17.20
N ASP A 155 -8.01 2.21 17.68
CA ASP A 155 -6.73 2.22 18.40
C ASP A 155 -5.60 1.46 17.70
N ARG A 156 -5.83 0.96 16.48
CA ARG A 156 -4.86 0.20 15.67
C ARG A 156 -4.73 0.75 14.26
N ARG A 157 -3.55 0.60 13.65
CA ARG A 157 -3.29 0.96 12.23
C ARG A 157 -4.11 0.04 11.32
N LEU A 158 -4.87 0.63 10.40
CA LEU A 158 -5.60 -0.12 9.37
C LEU A 158 -4.81 -0.11 8.08
N SER A 159 -4.84 -1.20 7.31
CA SER A 159 -4.16 -1.36 6.02
C SER A 159 -5.17 -1.76 4.95
N PRO A 160 -5.02 -1.35 3.68
CA PRO A 160 -3.97 -0.51 3.09
C PRO A 160 -4.17 0.99 3.33
N ASP A 161 -3.29 1.83 2.78
CA ASP A 161 -3.49 3.29 2.72
C ASP A 161 -4.17 3.72 1.43
N VAL A 162 -3.79 3.11 0.31
CA VAL A 162 -4.29 3.41 -1.04
C VAL A 162 -4.37 2.13 -1.87
N ALA A 163 -4.96 2.18 -3.07
CA ALA A 163 -5.01 1.02 -3.96
C ALA A 163 -4.72 1.35 -5.42
N ALA A 164 -4.41 0.30 -6.19
CA ALA A 164 -4.35 0.33 -7.65
C ALA A 164 -4.70 -1.05 -8.20
N VAL A 165 -4.81 -1.16 -9.53
CA VAL A 165 -5.11 -2.44 -10.19
C VAL A 165 -4.14 -3.53 -9.76
N ALA A 166 -4.71 -4.66 -9.33
CA ALA A 166 -4.00 -5.81 -8.82
C ALA A 166 -4.60 -7.14 -9.32
N ASP A 167 -5.88 -7.18 -9.69
CA ASP A 167 -6.49 -8.41 -10.16
C ASP A 167 -5.81 -8.92 -11.45
N PRO A 168 -5.23 -10.14 -11.47
CA PRO A 168 -4.63 -10.73 -12.66
C PRO A 168 -5.57 -10.81 -13.88
N PHE A 169 -6.89 -10.86 -13.68
CA PHE A 169 -7.86 -10.84 -14.78
C PHE A 169 -7.99 -9.48 -15.46
N THR A 170 -7.57 -8.40 -14.78
CA THR A 170 -7.54 -7.03 -15.31
C THR A 170 -6.14 -6.41 -15.28
N GLY A 171 -5.12 -7.25 -15.04
CA GLY A 171 -3.78 -6.80 -14.73
C GLY A 171 -2.94 -6.41 -15.95
N VAL A 172 -1.71 -5.95 -15.70
CA VAL A 172 -0.83 -5.46 -16.77
C VAL A 172 -0.09 -6.58 -17.49
N LYS A 173 0.12 -6.38 -18.80
CA LYS A 173 1.03 -7.23 -19.59
C LYS A 173 2.48 -6.86 -19.32
N PHE A 174 3.33 -7.86 -19.13
CA PHE A 174 4.78 -7.66 -18.97
C PHE A 174 5.56 -8.74 -19.73
N VAL A 175 6.84 -8.48 -19.98
CA VAL A 175 7.72 -9.41 -20.67
C VAL A 175 8.64 -10.10 -19.68
N PHE A 176 8.56 -11.43 -19.61
CA PHE A 176 9.47 -12.26 -18.81
C PHE A 176 10.03 -13.37 -19.67
N ARG A 177 11.37 -13.49 -19.71
CA ARG A 177 12.07 -14.47 -20.56
C ARG A 177 11.57 -14.46 -22.01
N GLN A 178 11.40 -13.25 -22.57
CA GLN A 178 10.90 -13.00 -23.93
C GLN A 178 9.45 -13.45 -24.20
N GLN A 179 8.68 -13.77 -23.15
CA GLN A 179 7.26 -14.10 -23.26
C GLN A 179 6.40 -12.98 -22.69
N VAL A 180 5.31 -12.66 -23.37
CA VAL A 180 4.29 -11.75 -22.84
C VAL A 180 3.42 -12.52 -21.86
N LEU A 181 3.47 -12.12 -20.61
CA LEU A 181 2.65 -12.64 -19.51
C LEU A 181 1.72 -11.56 -18.99
N VAL A 182 0.71 -11.96 -18.22
CA VAL A 182 -0.15 -11.04 -17.47
C VAL A 182 0.23 -11.13 -16.01
N GLY A 183 0.48 -9.98 -15.39
CA GLY A 183 0.79 -9.87 -13.97
C GLY A 183 -0.42 -9.36 -13.21
N GLY A 184 -0.43 -9.60 -11.90
CA GLY A 184 -1.38 -9.01 -10.96
C GLY A 184 -0.73 -8.96 -9.58
N GLY A 185 -1.54 -9.08 -8.53
CA GLY A 185 -1.11 -8.90 -7.16
C GLY A 185 -1.04 -7.43 -6.76
N THR A 186 -1.12 -7.17 -5.46
CA THR A 186 -0.65 -5.91 -4.86
C THR A 186 0.83 -5.66 -5.16
N SER A 187 1.58 -6.73 -5.47
CA SER A 187 2.91 -6.70 -6.08
C SER A 187 2.97 -5.86 -7.38
N GLN A 188 1.87 -5.74 -8.13
CA GLN A 188 1.73 -4.82 -9.27
C GLN A 188 1.23 -3.44 -8.85
N ALA A 189 0.35 -3.36 -7.86
CA ALA A 189 -0.20 -2.09 -7.39
C ALA A 189 0.89 -1.17 -6.78
N ALA A 190 1.80 -1.71 -5.97
CA ALA A 190 2.90 -0.96 -5.36
C ALA A 190 3.79 -0.21 -6.38
N PRO A 191 4.31 -0.86 -7.46
CA PRO A 191 5.12 -0.17 -8.45
C PRO A 191 4.32 0.81 -9.32
N LEU A 192 2.99 0.64 -9.47
CA LEU A 192 2.16 1.66 -10.09
C LEU A 192 2.16 2.95 -9.26
N TRP A 193 1.98 2.85 -7.94
CA TRP A 193 2.05 3.99 -7.02
C TRP A 193 3.46 4.62 -6.98
N ALA A 194 4.51 3.80 -7.02
CA ALA A 194 5.88 4.31 -7.16
C ALA A 194 6.08 5.09 -8.49
N GLY A 195 5.52 4.59 -9.60
CA GLY A 195 5.51 5.29 -10.88
C GLY A 195 4.77 6.63 -10.83
N PHE A 196 3.61 6.66 -10.18
CA PHE A 196 2.86 7.89 -9.93
C PHE A 196 3.68 8.88 -9.11
N ALA A 197 4.27 8.45 -8.01
CA ALA A 197 5.12 9.29 -7.16
C ALA A 197 6.33 9.84 -7.91
N ALA A 198 6.96 9.06 -8.80
CA ALA A 198 8.05 9.52 -9.63
C ALA A 198 7.64 10.66 -10.58
N VAL A 199 6.48 10.52 -11.25
CA VAL A 199 5.93 11.57 -12.13
C VAL A 199 5.54 12.82 -11.33
N ILE A 200 4.94 12.64 -10.14
CA ILE A 200 4.61 13.76 -9.24
C ILE A 200 5.88 14.47 -8.78
N ASN A 201 6.93 13.74 -8.37
CA ASN A 201 8.22 14.31 -7.99
C ASN A 201 8.87 15.09 -9.14
N GLN A 202 8.80 14.59 -10.38
CA GLN A 202 9.26 15.32 -11.56
C GLN A 202 8.50 16.65 -11.71
N TYR A 203 7.18 16.63 -11.54
CA TYR A 203 6.35 17.83 -11.61
C TYR A 203 6.65 18.84 -10.49
N LEU A 204 6.81 18.37 -9.26
CA LEU A 204 7.17 19.21 -8.11
C LEU A 204 8.55 19.87 -8.32
N ALA A 205 9.53 19.10 -8.79
CA ALA A 205 10.86 19.61 -9.12
C ALA A 205 10.81 20.71 -10.19
N SER A 206 9.98 20.56 -11.23
CA SER A 206 9.78 21.60 -12.26
C SER A 206 9.25 22.93 -11.71
N ARG A 207 8.69 22.91 -10.50
CA ARG A 207 8.16 24.08 -9.76
C ARG A 207 9.06 24.52 -8.61
N ASN A 208 10.28 23.98 -8.51
CA ASN A 208 11.21 24.22 -7.40
C ASN A 208 10.61 23.84 -6.02
N LEU A 209 9.78 22.80 -5.98
CA LEU A 209 9.26 22.22 -4.76
C LEU A 209 10.04 20.96 -4.38
N GLY A 210 10.15 20.68 -3.08
CA GLY A 210 10.77 19.45 -2.58
C GLY A 210 9.97 18.19 -2.97
N PRO A 211 10.59 17.00 -2.90
CA PRO A 211 9.95 15.74 -3.24
C PRO A 211 8.77 15.42 -2.30
N LEU A 212 8.07 14.32 -2.59
CA LEU A 212 6.93 13.85 -1.81
C LEU A 212 7.32 13.55 -0.37
N GLY A 213 8.34 12.70 -0.14
CA GLY A 213 8.77 12.31 1.20
C GLY A 213 7.75 11.42 1.91
N ASP A 214 7.58 11.66 3.22
CA ASP A 214 6.52 11.06 4.04
C ASP A 214 5.13 11.48 3.53
N LEU A 215 4.47 10.55 2.84
CA LEU A 215 3.29 10.82 2.03
C LEU A 215 1.99 10.55 2.78
N ASN A 216 1.97 9.62 3.73
CA ASN A 216 0.75 9.16 4.39
C ASN A 216 -0.03 10.32 5.06
N PRO A 217 0.57 11.20 5.89
CA PRO A 217 -0.17 12.31 6.48
C PRO A 217 -0.85 13.21 5.44
N GLN A 218 -0.17 13.47 4.31
CA GLN A 218 -0.71 14.32 3.23
C GLN A 218 -1.86 13.64 2.48
N LEU A 219 -1.78 12.32 2.24
CA LEU A 219 -2.86 11.59 1.56
C LEU A 219 -4.16 11.64 2.35
N TYR A 220 -4.08 11.44 3.67
CA TYR A 220 -5.26 11.44 4.53
C TYR A 220 -5.83 12.85 4.73
N GLU A 221 -4.99 13.87 4.89
CA GLU A 221 -5.43 15.28 4.91
C GLU A 221 -6.19 15.66 3.62
N ILE A 222 -5.65 15.25 2.46
CA ILE A 222 -6.28 15.49 1.15
C ILE A 222 -7.62 14.74 1.05
N ALA A 223 -7.70 13.51 1.54
CA ALA A 223 -8.93 12.73 1.48
C ALA A 223 -10.07 13.34 2.32
N GLU A 224 -9.77 14.07 3.39
CA GLU A 224 -10.78 14.69 4.25
C GLU A 224 -11.35 16.02 3.70
N GLY A 225 -10.55 16.79 2.94
CA GLY A 225 -10.88 18.21 2.71
C GLY A 225 -10.48 18.81 1.36
N ALA A 226 -10.10 17.99 0.37
CA ALA A 226 -9.67 18.47 -0.94
C ALA A 226 -10.74 19.21 -1.76
N VAL A 227 -10.29 20.09 -2.66
CA VAL A 227 -11.15 20.87 -3.57
C VAL A 227 -11.80 19.97 -4.62
N ALA A 228 -11.10 18.91 -5.02
CA ALA A 228 -11.60 17.87 -5.91
C ALA A 228 -11.31 16.50 -5.30
N PRO A 229 -12.11 15.45 -5.60
CA PRO A 229 -11.83 14.12 -5.11
C PRO A 229 -10.51 13.61 -5.71
N ALA A 230 -9.48 13.54 -4.87
CA ALA A 230 -8.15 13.03 -5.23
C ALA A 230 -8.13 11.50 -5.37
N PHE A 231 -9.09 10.81 -4.76
CA PHE A 231 -9.24 9.37 -4.80
C PHE A 231 -10.60 8.98 -5.36
N ARG A 232 -10.63 7.86 -6.08
CA ARG A 232 -11.86 7.17 -6.44
C ARG A 232 -12.16 6.17 -5.34
N ASP A 233 -13.26 6.38 -4.65
CA ASP A 233 -13.77 5.50 -3.60
C ASP A 233 -14.25 4.17 -4.23
N ILE A 234 -13.78 3.05 -3.71
CA ILE A 234 -14.15 1.70 -4.15
C ILE A 234 -15.05 1.07 -3.07
N TYR A 235 -16.34 1.12 -3.31
CA TYR A 235 -17.36 0.69 -2.35
C TYR A 235 -18.06 -0.64 -2.73
N LEU A 236 -17.52 -1.38 -3.71
CA LEU A 236 -17.94 -2.73 -4.07
C LEU A 236 -16.81 -3.76 -3.91
N GLY A 237 -17.13 -4.93 -3.36
CA GLY A 237 -16.18 -6.02 -3.14
C GLY A 237 -16.01 -6.42 -1.67
N ALA A 238 -15.05 -7.30 -1.43
CA ALA A 238 -14.66 -7.76 -0.11
C ALA A 238 -13.24 -8.34 -0.21
N ASN A 239 -12.63 -8.66 0.93
CA ASN A 239 -11.60 -9.70 1.01
C ASN A 239 -12.12 -10.83 1.91
N ALA A 240 -11.27 -11.76 2.34
CA ALA A 240 -11.70 -12.88 3.17
C ALA A 240 -12.10 -12.47 4.61
N VAL A 241 -11.82 -11.24 5.02
CA VAL A 241 -11.91 -10.76 6.41
C VAL A 241 -12.99 -9.69 6.59
N THR A 242 -13.18 -8.83 5.59
CA THR A 242 -14.08 -7.67 5.67
C THR A 242 -14.70 -7.36 4.31
N PRO A 243 -15.90 -6.76 4.25
CA PRO A 243 -16.38 -6.09 3.04
C PRO A 243 -15.70 -4.72 2.85
N VAL A 244 -15.78 -4.16 1.64
CA VAL A 244 -15.56 -2.71 1.45
C VAL A 244 -16.80 -1.93 1.89
N HIS A 245 -16.66 -0.62 2.07
CA HIS A 245 -17.78 0.30 2.31
C HIS A 245 -17.42 1.71 1.85
N PRO A 246 -18.38 2.64 1.71
CA PRO A 246 -18.08 4.01 1.31
C PRO A 246 -17.05 4.70 2.23
N GLY A 247 -16.14 5.45 1.62
CA GLY A 247 -14.98 6.07 2.26
C GLY A 247 -13.82 5.10 2.46
N TYR A 248 -12.91 5.42 3.39
CA TYR A 248 -11.77 4.53 3.68
C TYR A 248 -12.23 3.13 4.08
N ASP A 249 -11.67 2.08 3.48
CA ASP A 249 -11.91 0.68 3.85
C ASP A 249 -10.58 -0.12 3.97
N MET A 250 -10.61 -1.31 4.58
CA MET A 250 -9.41 -2.13 4.82
C MET A 250 -9.04 -3.07 3.65
N ILE A 251 -9.43 -2.74 2.42
CA ILE A 251 -9.11 -3.48 1.19
C ILE A 251 -8.52 -2.51 0.16
N THR A 252 -9.13 -1.33 0.01
CA THR A 252 -8.70 -0.33 -0.96
C THR A 252 -8.19 0.97 -0.34
N GLY A 253 -8.28 1.11 0.99
CA GLY A 253 -7.78 2.26 1.71
C GLY A 253 -8.58 3.50 1.34
N LEU A 254 -7.89 4.60 1.01
CA LEU A 254 -8.50 5.80 0.45
C LEU A 254 -9.03 5.62 -0.98
N GLY A 255 -8.67 4.50 -1.63
CA GLY A 255 -9.05 4.16 -3.00
C GLY A 255 -7.93 4.39 -4.02
N SER A 256 -8.29 4.41 -5.30
CA SER A 256 -7.34 4.59 -6.41
C SER A 256 -7.16 6.08 -6.76
N PRO A 257 -5.96 6.52 -7.20
CA PRO A 257 -5.70 7.94 -7.33
C PRO A 257 -6.27 8.53 -8.62
N ASN A 258 -6.89 9.70 -8.53
CA ASN A 258 -6.97 10.65 -9.64
C ASN A 258 -5.75 11.55 -9.59
N ILE A 259 -4.70 11.19 -10.34
CA ILE A 259 -3.40 11.89 -10.29
C ILE A 259 -3.51 13.38 -10.59
N ALA A 260 -4.39 13.78 -11.51
CA ALA A 260 -4.58 15.19 -11.84
C ALA A 260 -5.18 16.00 -10.68
N ASN A 261 -6.11 15.40 -9.91
CA ASN A 261 -6.67 16.03 -8.71
C ASN A 261 -5.67 15.97 -7.55
N LEU A 262 -5.10 14.79 -7.28
CA LEU A 262 -4.12 14.58 -6.22
C LEU A 262 -2.97 15.58 -6.30
N VAL A 263 -2.42 15.84 -7.49
CA VAL A 263 -1.36 16.83 -7.68
C VAL A 263 -1.83 18.25 -7.34
N LYS A 264 -3.05 18.64 -7.74
CA LYS A 264 -3.59 19.97 -7.42
C LYS A 264 -3.76 20.12 -5.91
N ASP A 265 -4.32 19.12 -5.25
CA ASP A 265 -4.56 19.16 -3.81
C ASP A 265 -3.25 19.11 -3.00
N LEU A 266 -2.25 18.35 -3.46
CA LEU A 266 -0.90 18.39 -2.89
C LEU A 266 -0.26 19.78 -2.97
N LEU A 267 -0.43 20.49 -4.08
CA LEU A 267 0.07 21.86 -4.22
C LEU A 267 -0.64 22.82 -3.25
N VAL A 268 -1.95 22.68 -3.08
CA VAL A 268 -2.73 23.48 -2.12
C VAL A 268 -2.28 23.20 -0.69
N ALA A 269 -2.24 21.93 -0.27
CA ALA A 269 -1.83 21.54 1.07
C ALA A 269 -0.42 22.07 1.43
N ARG A 270 0.54 21.94 0.51
CA ARG A 270 1.91 22.45 0.69
C ARG A 270 2.03 23.98 0.71
N SER A 271 1.03 24.70 0.20
CA SER A 271 0.99 26.16 0.25
C SER A 271 0.43 26.72 1.55
N VAL A 272 -0.46 25.97 2.23
CA VAL A 272 -1.09 26.38 3.49
C VAL A 272 -0.18 26.08 4.69
N GLY A 273 0.68 25.05 4.58
CA GLY A 273 1.68 24.70 5.59
C GLY A 273 2.99 25.51 5.56
N ARG A 274 3.08 26.57 4.75
CA ARG A 274 4.19 27.54 4.74
C ARG A 274 3.78 28.83 5.42
#